data_AF-A0A966R522-F1
#
_entry.id   AF-A0A966R522-F1
#
_cell.length_a   1.000
_cell.length_b   1.000
_cell.length_c   1.000
_cell.angle_alpha   90.00
_cell.angle_beta   90.00
_cell.angle_gamma   90.00
#
_symmetry.space_group_name_H-M   'P 1'
#
loop_
_entity.id
_entity.type
_entity.pdbx_description
1 polymer ?
#
loop_
_entity_poly.entity_id
_entity_poly.type
_entity_poly.pdbx_seq_one_letter_code
_entity_poly.pdbx_strand_id
1 'polypeptide(L)'
;MPGPFGNQDGEAKGERQGASKCDSAVGDEIMPDDLPMTVWLRGDEAFFNDFSVDADVAMAELGIRRSRLTQISGRELRVGKKRVDRYIRPFFRPQDITAYKNFTRATVSHMKSSQVLDDVLARLEAETGQLIDKVATTVTQNAVDFRDQLEAIATEFRQAQGLLLREVTDRVDAIERGLDGALQSALWRVQASLTELREQNAGLEQRLAAQNDTMLELANQNHLMIRELNAAQGTRFEALAQHVASAVSGVAGQVNAGTEKATGQVEILIHQTRLALRGDIKSLMEKQNDREEKQLAPRRVFRRARGCGHDARRVRNGQQFR
;
A
#
# COMPACT_ATOMS: atom_id res chain seq x y z
N MET A 1 -14.45 -66.15 -17.57
CA MET A 1 -14.28 -66.54 -18.99
C MET A 1 -13.29 -67.69 -19.08
N PRO A 2 -13.39 -68.60 -20.07
CA PRO A 2 -12.52 -69.77 -20.24
C PRO A 2 -11.12 -69.40 -20.78
N GLY A 3 -10.14 -70.30 -20.84
CA GLY A 3 -10.14 -71.74 -20.50
C GLY A 3 -8.74 -72.41 -20.63
N PRO A 4 -8.61 -73.74 -20.46
CA PRO A 4 -7.32 -74.41 -20.24
C PRO A 4 -6.87 -75.41 -21.32
N PHE A 5 -5.55 -75.54 -21.53
CA PHE A 5 -4.86 -76.67 -22.18
C PHE A 5 -3.42 -76.78 -21.63
N GLY A 6 -2.75 -77.94 -21.49
CA GLY A 6 -3.25 -79.32 -21.54
C GLY A 6 -2.58 -80.23 -22.58
N ASN A 7 -1.65 -81.09 -22.13
CA ASN A 7 -1.09 -82.27 -22.83
C ASN A 7 -0.24 -81.97 -24.11
N GLN A 8 0.60 -82.86 -24.67
CA GLN A 8 0.87 -84.28 -24.40
C GLN A 8 2.28 -84.71 -24.88
N ASP A 9 2.72 -85.90 -24.48
CA ASP A 9 3.99 -86.53 -24.90
C ASP A 9 4.00 -87.06 -26.34
N GLY A 10 5.19 -87.36 -26.88
CA GLY A 10 5.36 -87.87 -28.24
C GLY A 10 6.69 -88.60 -28.50
N GLU A 11 6.89 -89.78 -27.90
CA GLU A 11 8.00 -90.68 -28.30
C GLU A 11 7.80 -91.21 -29.74
N ALA A 12 8.86 -91.21 -30.55
CA ALA A 12 8.89 -91.88 -31.84
C ALA A 12 10.12 -92.78 -31.96
N LYS A 13 9.95 -94.11 -31.81
CA LYS A 13 11.00 -95.11 -32.01
C LYS A 13 10.99 -95.59 -33.47
N GLY A 14 12.10 -95.36 -34.19
CA GLY A 14 12.31 -95.88 -35.55
C GLY A 14 13.08 -97.21 -35.52
N GLU A 15 12.53 -98.27 -36.13
CA GLU A 15 13.12 -99.61 -36.16
C GLU A 15 13.64 -100.01 -37.56
N ARG A 16 14.86 -100.60 -37.59
CA ARG A 16 15.39 -101.49 -38.66
C ARG A 16 15.58 -100.76 -40.02
N GLN A 17 16.29 -101.28 -41.03
CA GLN A 17 16.67 -102.65 -41.40
C GLN A 17 18.11 -102.72 -41.95
N GLY A 18 18.63 -103.93 -42.19
CA GLY A 18 19.94 -104.15 -42.81
C GLY A 18 19.86 -105.11 -44.01
N ALA A 19 20.67 -104.83 -45.03
CA ALA A 19 20.86 -105.61 -46.27
C ALA A 19 22.11 -105.07 -46.99
N SER A 20 22.78 -105.78 -47.90
CA SER A 20 22.98 -107.24 -48.05
C SER A 20 24.25 -107.42 -48.88
N LYS A 21 25.04 -108.48 -48.62
CA LYS A 21 26.29 -108.71 -49.35
C LYS A 21 26.02 -109.58 -50.59
N CYS A 22 26.42 -109.11 -51.77
CA CYS A 22 26.46 -109.90 -53.01
C CYS A 22 27.75 -109.54 -53.75
N ASP A 23 28.71 -110.46 -53.78
CA ASP A 23 29.98 -110.29 -54.46
C ASP A 23 29.84 -110.74 -55.94
N SER A 24 30.25 -109.90 -56.91
CA SER A 24 30.31 -110.29 -58.33
C SER A 24 31.38 -109.48 -59.08
N ALA A 25 32.57 -110.07 -59.23
CA ALA A 25 33.68 -109.48 -59.98
C ALA A 25 33.99 -110.29 -61.25
N VAL A 26 33.85 -109.66 -62.42
CA VAL A 26 34.65 -109.92 -63.64
C VAL A 26 34.68 -108.60 -64.41
N GLY A 27 35.87 -108.01 -64.56
CA GLY A 27 36.06 -106.70 -65.19
C GLY A 27 36.55 -105.70 -64.18
N ASP A 28 37.87 -105.69 -63.93
CA ASP A 28 38.53 -104.75 -63.03
C ASP A 28 38.66 -103.38 -63.70
N GLU A 29 37.52 -102.73 -63.96
CA GLU A 29 37.46 -101.28 -63.91
C GLU A 29 37.90 -100.87 -62.50
N ILE A 30 39.11 -100.32 -62.39
CA ILE A 30 39.61 -99.77 -61.12
C ILE A 30 38.62 -98.66 -60.73
N MET A 31 37.75 -98.98 -59.76
CA MET A 31 36.77 -98.04 -59.24
C MET A 31 37.50 -96.75 -58.85
N PRO A 32 36.96 -95.56 -59.17
CA PRO A 32 37.69 -94.31 -58.97
C PRO A 32 38.12 -94.10 -57.51
N ASP A 33 37.45 -94.74 -56.56
CA ASP A 33 37.75 -94.69 -55.13
C ASP A 33 38.91 -95.60 -54.67
N ASP A 34 39.38 -96.57 -55.46
CA ASP A 34 40.45 -97.52 -55.06
C ASP A 34 41.89 -97.00 -55.31
N LEU A 35 42.05 -95.79 -55.86
CA LEU A 35 43.37 -95.21 -56.12
C LEU A 35 44.14 -94.85 -54.84
N PRO A 36 45.46 -95.11 -54.77
CA PRO A 36 46.28 -94.77 -53.60
C PRO A 36 46.30 -93.25 -53.34
N MET A 37 46.47 -92.85 -52.08
CA MET A 37 46.45 -91.43 -51.68
C MET A 37 47.50 -90.56 -52.39
N THR A 38 48.58 -91.13 -52.90
CA THR A 38 49.49 -90.48 -53.85
C THR A 38 49.54 -91.30 -55.14
N VAL A 39 49.02 -90.75 -56.23
CA VAL A 39 49.12 -91.30 -57.58
C VAL A 39 50.27 -90.61 -58.30
N TRP A 40 51.09 -91.34 -59.05
CA TRP A 40 52.07 -90.76 -59.98
C TRP A 40 51.48 -90.83 -61.39
N LEU A 41 51.44 -89.70 -62.10
CA LEU A 41 50.70 -89.52 -63.34
C LEU A 41 51.66 -89.35 -64.52
N ARG A 42 51.63 -90.29 -65.46
CA ARG A 42 52.50 -90.38 -66.63
C ARG A 42 51.87 -89.74 -67.88
N GLY A 43 50.56 -89.87 -68.06
CA GLY A 43 49.80 -89.30 -69.18
C GLY A 43 49.05 -90.31 -70.04
N ASP A 44 49.27 -91.60 -69.82
CA ASP A 44 48.61 -92.73 -70.49
C ASP A 44 47.51 -93.40 -69.63
N GLU A 45 47.35 -92.99 -68.37
CA GLU A 45 46.36 -93.57 -67.47
C GLU A 45 44.94 -93.02 -67.69
N ALA A 46 43.91 -93.87 -67.68
CA ALA A 46 42.51 -93.45 -67.90
C ALA A 46 42.03 -92.37 -66.90
N PHE A 47 42.44 -92.48 -65.62
CA PHE A 47 42.13 -91.53 -64.54
C PHE A 47 42.98 -90.25 -64.56
N PHE A 48 43.88 -90.07 -65.54
CA PHE A 48 44.74 -88.88 -65.65
C PHE A 48 43.96 -87.57 -65.78
N ASN A 49 42.80 -87.62 -66.43
CA ASN A 49 41.95 -86.45 -66.68
C ASN A 49 41.18 -85.99 -65.43
N ASP A 50 40.97 -86.87 -64.44
CA ASP A 50 40.26 -86.54 -63.20
C ASP A 50 41.07 -85.56 -62.35
N PHE A 51 42.40 -85.70 -62.36
CA PHE A 51 43.36 -84.85 -61.65
C PHE A 51 43.57 -83.52 -62.39
N SER A 52 42.50 -82.76 -62.49
CA SER A 52 42.40 -81.51 -63.24
C SER A 52 42.65 -80.25 -62.41
N VAL A 53 42.56 -80.32 -61.07
CA VAL A 53 42.63 -79.14 -60.19
C VAL A 53 44.07 -78.88 -59.75
N ASP A 54 44.62 -77.74 -60.15
CA ASP A 54 45.93 -77.25 -59.73
C ASP A 54 45.94 -76.85 -58.24
N ALA A 55 47.10 -76.92 -57.59
CA ALA A 55 47.22 -76.72 -56.14
C ALA A 55 46.73 -75.35 -55.63
N ASP A 56 46.86 -74.30 -56.45
CA ASP A 56 46.43 -72.95 -56.09
C ASP A 56 44.89 -72.79 -56.17
N VAL A 57 44.23 -73.55 -57.05
CA VAL A 57 42.77 -73.65 -57.11
C VAL A 57 42.25 -74.48 -55.93
N ALA A 58 42.89 -75.61 -55.62
CA ALA A 58 42.54 -76.44 -54.47
C ALA A 58 42.66 -75.68 -53.13
N MET A 59 43.66 -74.79 -52.97
CA MET A 59 43.75 -73.88 -51.82
C MET A 59 42.56 -72.92 -51.74
N ALA A 60 42.16 -72.33 -52.86
CA ALA A 60 41.05 -71.37 -52.91
C ALA A 60 39.70 -72.06 -52.60
N GLU A 61 39.44 -73.24 -53.17
CA GLU A 61 38.22 -74.00 -52.92
C GLU A 61 38.09 -74.50 -51.49
N LEU A 62 39.21 -74.91 -50.85
CA LEU A 62 39.23 -75.34 -49.45
C LEU A 62 39.37 -74.19 -48.45
N GLY A 63 39.77 -73.00 -48.88
CA GLY A 63 40.04 -71.86 -48.00
C GLY A 63 41.31 -72.01 -47.13
N ILE A 64 42.28 -72.84 -47.55
CA ILE A 64 43.46 -73.20 -46.75
C ILE A 64 44.78 -72.66 -47.32
N ARG A 65 45.74 -72.39 -46.44
CA ARG A 65 47.10 -71.98 -46.83
C ARG A 65 47.94 -73.15 -47.35
N ARG A 66 48.93 -72.86 -48.21
CA ARG A 66 49.78 -73.87 -48.90
C ARG A 66 50.46 -74.86 -47.95
N SER A 67 50.85 -74.42 -46.75
CA SER A 67 51.40 -75.29 -45.70
C SER A 67 50.41 -76.36 -45.23
N ARG A 68 49.13 -76.01 -45.01
CA ARG A 68 48.09 -77.00 -44.66
C ARG A 68 47.76 -77.90 -45.84
N LEU A 69 47.67 -77.38 -47.07
CA LEU A 69 47.48 -78.22 -48.26
C LEU A 69 48.60 -79.27 -48.39
N THR A 70 49.86 -78.88 -48.15
CA THR A 70 51.00 -79.79 -48.19
C THR A 70 50.96 -80.85 -47.07
N GLN A 71 50.41 -80.53 -45.90
CA GLN A 71 50.23 -81.50 -44.80
C GLN A 71 49.16 -82.55 -45.09
N ILE A 72 48.09 -82.19 -45.81
CA ILE A 72 46.96 -83.09 -46.09
C ILE A 72 47.13 -83.88 -47.38
N SER A 73 47.90 -83.35 -48.34
CA SER A 73 48.16 -83.99 -49.63
C SER A 73 48.84 -85.34 -49.46
N GLY A 74 48.20 -86.41 -49.93
CA GLY A 74 48.70 -87.77 -49.78
C GLY A 74 48.47 -88.39 -48.40
N ARG A 75 47.69 -87.74 -47.51
CA ARG A 75 47.33 -88.25 -46.18
C ARG A 75 45.82 -88.21 -45.90
N GLU A 76 45.22 -87.03 -46.05
CA GLU A 76 43.80 -86.79 -45.83
C GLU A 76 43.08 -86.43 -47.16
N LEU A 77 43.83 -85.90 -48.13
CA LEU A 77 43.37 -85.54 -49.47
C LEU A 77 44.23 -86.24 -50.53
N ARG A 78 43.60 -87.00 -51.44
CA ARG A 78 44.29 -87.74 -52.51
C ARG A 78 44.95 -86.77 -53.50
N VAL A 79 46.17 -87.08 -53.94
CA VAL A 79 46.98 -86.20 -54.80
C VAL A 79 47.62 -86.95 -55.97
N GLY A 80 47.45 -86.40 -57.17
CA GLY A 80 48.13 -86.85 -58.39
C GLY A 80 49.42 -86.04 -58.62
N LYS A 81 50.54 -86.71 -58.90
CA LYS A 81 51.83 -86.09 -59.18
C LYS A 81 52.14 -86.17 -60.67
N LYS A 82 51.84 -85.08 -61.37
CA LYS A 82 51.98 -84.94 -62.83
C LYS A 82 53.22 -84.10 -63.15
N ARG A 83 53.97 -84.49 -64.18
CA ARG A 83 55.09 -83.67 -64.68
C ARG A 83 54.55 -82.57 -65.59
N VAL A 84 54.88 -81.32 -65.27
CA VAL A 84 54.54 -80.12 -66.04
C VAL A 84 55.84 -79.37 -66.27
N ASP A 85 56.18 -79.16 -67.54
CA ASP A 85 57.48 -78.65 -67.99
C ASP A 85 58.65 -79.51 -67.45
N ARG A 86 59.48 -78.91 -66.59
CA ARG A 86 60.65 -79.53 -65.95
C ARG A 86 60.34 -80.05 -64.54
N TYR A 87 59.18 -79.74 -63.97
CA TYR A 87 58.85 -79.94 -62.56
C TYR A 87 57.70 -80.93 -62.38
N ILE A 88 57.59 -81.50 -61.17
CA ILE A 88 56.45 -82.35 -60.80
C ILE A 88 55.54 -81.52 -59.90
N ARG A 89 54.28 -81.33 -60.32
CA ARG A 89 53.28 -80.53 -59.61
C ARG A 89 52.18 -81.43 -59.03
N PRO A 90 51.64 -81.11 -57.84
CA PRO A 90 50.48 -81.81 -57.29
C PRO A 90 49.19 -81.28 -57.90
N PHE A 91 48.39 -82.21 -58.45
CA PHE A 91 47.03 -82.00 -58.92
C PHE A 91 46.05 -82.80 -58.07
N PHE A 92 44.79 -82.38 -58.06
CA PHE A 92 43.73 -82.94 -57.23
C PHE A 92 42.49 -83.21 -58.07
N ARG A 93 41.62 -84.13 -57.63
CA ARG A 93 40.29 -84.32 -58.24
C ARG A 93 39.27 -83.40 -57.56
N PRO A 94 38.31 -82.81 -58.30
CA PRO A 94 37.21 -82.04 -57.70
C PRO A 94 36.39 -82.86 -56.69
N GLN A 95 36.26 -84.17 -56.93
CA GLN A 95 35.56 -85.12 -56.06
C GLN A 95 36.27 -85.27 -54.70
N ASP A 96 37.59 -85.52 -54.69
CA ASP A 96 38.36 -85.62 -53.45
C ASP A 96 38.33 -84.29 -52.64
N ILE A 97 38.39 -83.14 -53.31
CA ILE A 97 38.30 -81.81 -52.68
C ILE A 97 36.93 -81.60 -52.02
N THR A 98 35.84 -81.88 -52.74
CA THR A 98 34.48 -81.70 -52.23
C THR A 98 34.15 -82.70 -51.12
N ALA A 99 34.62 -83.95 -51.22
CA ALA A 99 34.55 -84.93 -50.13
C ALA A 99 35.29 -84.42 -48.87
N TYR A 100 36.53 -83.94 -48.99
CA TYR A 100 37.29 -83.40 -47.87
C TYR A 100 36.62 -82.16 -47.24
N LYS A 101 36.04 -81.28 -48.06
CA LYS A 101 35.29 -80.08 -47.64
C LYS A 101 33.99 -80.42 -46.89
N ASN A 102 33.36 -81.55 -47.22
CA ASN A 102 32.18 -82.04 -46.51
C ASN A 102 32.57 -82.76 -45.21
N PHE A 103 33.61 -83.60 -45.23
CA PHE A 103 34.16 -84.26 -44.04
C PHE A 103 34.59 -83.25 -42.96
N THR A 104 35.36 -82.23 -43.34
CA THR A 104 35.85 -81.19 -42.42
C THR A 104 34.75 -80.25 -41.87
N ARG A 105 33.55 -80.24 -42.48
CA ARG A 105 32.39 -79.50 -41.96
C ARG A 105 31.60 -80.25 -40.89
N ALA A 106 31.78 -81.57 -40.74
CA ALA A 106 30.86 -82.43 -40.01
C ALA A 106 31.54 -83.40 -39.01
N THR A 107 32.56 -82.94 -38.28
CA THR A 107 33.10 -83.70 -37.13
C THR A 107 32.32 -83.39 -35.84
N VAL A 108 31.87 -84.45 -35.16
CA VAL A 108 30.85 -84.46 -34.09
C VAL A 108 31.15 -83.55 -32.88
N SER A 109 32.40 -83.14 -32.66
CA SER A 109 32.76 -82.16 -31.63
C SER A 109 32.03 -80.82 -31.78
N HIS A 110 31.80 -80.35 -33.00
CA HIS A 110 31.25 -79.01 -33.24
C HIS A 110 29.75 -78.89 -32.93
N MET A 111 28.98 -79.98 -33.05
CA MET A 111 27.54 -79.95 -32.73
C MET A 111 27.31 -79.76 -31.22
N LYS A 112 28.13 -80.41 -30.37
CA LYS A 112 28.06 -80.21 -28.92
C LYS A 112 28.47 -78.80 -28.49
N SER A 113 29.46 -78.19 -29.16
CA SER A 113 29.79 -76.78 -28.90
C SER A 113 28.70 -75.81 -29.38
N SER A 114 27.96 -76.14 -30.44
CA SER A 114 26.77 -75.34 -30.84
C SER A 114 25.71 -75.42 -29.75
N GLN A 115 25.31 -76.63 -29.34
CA GLN A 115 24.28 -76.82 -28.31
C GLN A 115 24.61 -76.09 -27.00
N VAL A 116 25.88 -76.02 -26.59
CA VAL A 116 26.30 -75.25 -25.41
C VAL A 116 26.19 -73.73 -25.62
N LEU A 117 26.39 -73.21 -26.84
CA LEU A 117 26.14 -71.80 -27.16
C LEU A 117 24.63 -71.50 -27.23
N ASP A 118 23.84 -72.42 -27.77
CA ASP A 118 22.38 -72.31 -27.85
C ASP A 118 21.75 -72.34 -26.42
N ASP A 119 22.23 -73.24 -25.55
CA ASP A 119 21.88 -73.30 -24.12
C ASP A 119 22.27 -72.00 -23.36
N VAL A 120 23.42 -71.39 -23.69
CA VAL A 120 23.89 -70.14 -23.08
C VAL A 120 23.09 -68.94 -23.58
N LEU A 121 22.71 -68.91 -24.85
CA LEU A 121 21.78 -67.91 -25.41
C LEU A 121 20.41 -67.99 -24.72
N ALA A 122 19.80 -69.17 -24.65
CA ALA A 122 18.50 -69.36 -24.00
C ALA A 122 18.51 -68.95 -22.51
N ARG A 123 19.63 -69.18 -21.81
CA ARG A 123 19.82 -68.71 -20.42
C ARG A 123 19.97 -67.19 -20.33
N LEU A 124 20.75 -66.57 -21.23
CA LEU A 124 20.89 -65.12 -21.29
C LEU A 124 19.56 -64.43 -21.64
N GLU A 125 18.76 -65.00 -22.54
CA GLU A 125 17.42 -64.50 -22.86
C GLU A 125 16.46 -64.62 -21.66
N ALA A 126 16.51 -65.74 -20.92
CA ALA A 126 15.72 -65.92 -19.71
C ALA A 126 16.16 -64.98 -18.56
N GLU A 127 17.46 -64.78 -18.35
CA GLU A 127 17.99 -63.87 -17.32
C GLU A 127 17.74 -62.40 -17.66
N THR A 128 17.90 -62.00 -18.93
CA THR A 128 17.58 -60.64 -19.38
C THR A 128 16.09 -60.36 -19.33
N GLY A 129 15.23 -61.32 -19.67
CA GLY A 129 13.78 -61.22 -19.45
C GLY A 129 13.43 -60.97 -17.98
N GLN A 130 13.96 -61.80 -17.06
CA GLN A 130 13.77 -61.59 -15.62
C GLN A 130 14.31 -60.25 -15.10
N LEU A 131 15.41 -59.74 -15.67
CA LEU A 131 15.95 -58.43 -15.34
C LEU A 131 15.04 -57.30 -15.83
N ILE A 132 14.49 -57.42 -17.05
CA ILE A 132 13.50 -56.47 -17.60
C ILE A 132 12.25 -56.45 -16.71
N ASP A 133 11.71 -57.61 -16.32
CA ASP A 133 10.53 -57.69 -15.43
C ASP A 133 10.80 -57.08 -14.05
N LYS A 134 11.99 -57.33 -13.46
CA LYS A 134 12.41 -56.73 -12.18
C LYS A 134 12.60 -55.21 -12.29
N VAL A 135 13.13 -54.70 -13.40
CA VAL A 135 13.23 -53.26 -13.65
C VAL A 135 11.85 -52.63 -13.87
N ALA A 136 10.98 -53.27 -14.67
CA ALA A 136 9.63 -52.79 -14.91
C ALA A 136 8.82 -52.71 -13.61
N THR A 137 8.82 -53.77 -12.80
CA THR A 137 8.10 -53.83 -11.52
C THR A 137 8.63 -52.83 -10.49
N THR A 138 9.96 -52.69 -10.35
CA THR A 138 10.54 -51.67 -9.45
C THR A 138 10.29 -50.24 -9.92
N VAL A 139 10.32 -49.96 -11.23
CA VAL A 139 9.95 -48.65 -11.78
C VAL A 139 8.46 -48.35 -11.54
N THR A 140 7.55 -49.31 -11.73
CA THR A 140 6.13 -49.09 -11.45
C THR A 140 5.85 -48.92 -9.96
N GLN A 141 6.51 -49.67 -9.07
CA GLN A 141 6.35 -49.53 -7.63
C GLN A 141 6.84 -48.16 -7.16
N ASN A 142 8.06 -47.76 -7.55
CA ASN A 142 8.59 -46.42 -7.24
C ASN A 142 7.67 -45.29 -7.75
N ALA A 143 7.03 -45.47 -8.91
CA ALA A 143 6.08 -44.49 -9.48
C ALA A 143 4.69 -44.48 -8.80
N VAL A 144 4.40 -45.45 -7.93
CA VAL A 144 3.29 -45.40 -6.96
C VAL A 144 3.79 -44.76 -5.66
N ASP A 145 4.89 -45.26 -5.09
CA ASP A 145 5.46 -44.76 -3.83
C ASP A 145 5.73 -43.25 -3.85
N PHE A 146 6.30 -42.72 -4.94
CA PHE A 146 6.50 -41.28 -5.11
C PHE A 146 5.20 -40.48 -5.26
N ARG A 147 4.15 -41.09 -5.83
CA ARG A 147 2.84 -40.43 -5.96
C ARG A 147 2.17 -40.30 -4.60
N ASP A 148 2.19 -41.38 -3.83
CA ASP A 148 1.58 -41.44 -2.51
C ASP A 148 2.32 -40.51 -1.52
N GLN A 149 3.65 -40.42 -1.64
CA GLN A 149 4.46 -39.41 -0.93
C GLN A 149 4.10 -37.97 -1.34
N LEU A 150 3.94 -37.69 -2.64
CA LEU A 150 3.54 -36.36 -3.12
C LEU A 150 2.11 -35.99 -2.68
N GLU A 151 1.18 -36.95 -2.65
CA GLU A 151 -0.17 -36.72 -2.14
C GLU A 151 -0.17 -36.49 -0.62
N ALA A 152 0.61 -37.25 0.15
CA ALA A 152 0.80 -37.02 1.58
C ALA A 152 1.31 -35.59 1.84
N ILE A 153 2.42 -35.19 1.22
CA ILE A 153 2.98 -33.83 1.31
C ILE A 153 1.94 -32.77 0.89
N ALA A 154 1.17 -33.02 -0.18
CA ALA A 154 0.12 -32.11 -0.61
C ALA A 154 -1.06 -32.03 0.38
N THR A 155 -1.36 -33.07 1.15
CA THR A 155 -2.36 -33.00 2.24
C THR A 155 -1.82 -32.27 3.47
N GLU A 156 -0.57 -32.53 3.89
CA GLU A 156 0.08 -31.82 5.00
C GLU A 156 0.17 -30.31 4.71
N PHE A 157 0.58 -29.94 3.50
CA PHE A 157 0.65 -28.54 3.06
C PHE A 157 -0.72 -27.85 3.08
N ARG A 158 -1.78 -28.54 2.61
CA ARG A 158 -3.17 -28.03 2.69
C ARG A 158 -3.64 -27.87 4.14
N GLN A 159 -3.28 -28.78 5.05
CA GLN A 159 -3.58 -28.65 6.47
C GLN A 159 -2.83 -27.48 7.11
N ALA A 160 -1.54 -27.33 6.84
CA ALA A 160 -0.72 -26.23 7.34
C ALA A 160 -1.23 -24.86 6.84
N GLN A 161 -1.61 -24.74 5.57
CA GLN A 161 -2.28 -23.55 5.04
C GLN A 161 -3.61 -23.27 5.77
N GLY A 162 -4.43 -24.30 6.02
CA GLY A 162 -5.68 -24.16 6.75
C GLY A 162 -5.52 -23.70 8.20
N LEU A 163 -4.44 -24.13 8.87
CA LEU A 163 -4.09 -23.66 10.22
C LEU A 163 -3.58 -22.21 10.21
N LEU A 164 -2.68 -21.86 9.29
CA LEU A 164 -2.17 -20.50 9.16
C LEU A 164 -3.27 -19.49 8.81
N LEU A 165 -4.20 -19.86 7.93
CA LEU A 165 -5.36 -19.01 7.59
C LEU A 165 -6.25 -18.77 8.82
N ARG A 166 -6.52 -19.80 9.63
CA ARG A 166 -7.26 -19.65 10.90
C ARG A 166 -6.53 -18.74 11.87
N GLU A 167 -5.24 -18.95 12.08
CA GLU A 167 -4.45 -18.11 12.99
C GLU A 167 -4.43 -16.63 12.54
N VAL A 168 -4.36 -16.38 11.22
CA VAL A 168 -4.46 -15.02 10.67
C VAL A 168 -5.85 -14.42 10.92
N THR A 169 -6.94 -15.17 10.69
CA THR A 169 -8.30 -14.70 11.02
C THR A 169 -8.48 -14.44 12.51
N ASP A 170 -8.12 -15.38 13.39
CA ASP A 170 -8.23 -15.23 14.85
C ASP A 170 -7.47 -13.99 15.36
N ARG A 171 -6.31 -13.68 14.75
CA ARG A 171 -5.53 -12.47 15.03
C ARG A 171 -6.19 -11.20 14.51
N VAL A 172 -6.79 -11.21 13.31
CA VAL A 172 -7.56 -10.08 12.76
C VAL A 172 -8.79 -9.81 13.63
N ASP A 173 -9.60 -10.82 13.92
CA ASP A 173 -10.77 -10.74 14.80
C ASP A 173 -10.41 -10.20 16.19
N ALA A 174 -9.23 -10.55 16.72
CA ALA A 174 -8.73 -10.02 18.00
C ALA A 174 -8.30 -8.54 17.90
N ILE A 175 -7.69 -8.12 16.79
CA ILE A 175 -7.34 -6.73 16.53
C ILE A 175 -8.59 -5.87 16.34
N GLU A 176 -9.58 -6.32 15.56
CA GLU A 176 -10.84 -5.61 15.34
C GLU A 176 -11.61 -5.39 16.65
N ARG A 177 -11.81 -6.43 17.46
CA ARG A 177 -12.41 -6.30 18.81
C ARG A 177 -11.62 -5.38 19.74
N GLY A 178 -10.28 -5.38 19.63
CA GLY A 178 -9.42 -4.47 20.38
C GLY A 178 -9.57 -3.00 19.95
N LEU A 179 -9.68 -2.75 18.64
CA LEU A 179 -9.92 -1.43 18.07
C LEU A 179 -11.32 -0.92 18.42
N ASP A 180 -12.36 -1.74 18.31
CA ASP A 180 -13.73 -1.38 18.69
C ASP A 180 -13.82 -1.01 20.18
N GLY A 181 -13.22 -1.82 21.07
CA GLY A 181 -13.16 -1.51 22.50
C GLY A 181 -12.42 -0.19 22.81
N ALA A 182 -11.35 0.09 22.07
CA ALA A 182 -10.61 1.35 22.19
C ALA A 182 -11.41 2.56 21.65
N LEU A 183 -12.10 2.40 20.51
CA LEU A 183 -12.94 3.42 19.89
C LEU A 183 -14.16 3.75 20.75
N GLN A 184 -14.86 2.74 21.29
CA GLN A 184 -15.96 2.93 22.24
C GLN A 184 -15.48 3.65 23.51
N SER A 185 -14.32 3.25 24.05
CA SER A 185 -13.71 3.92 25.21
C SER A 185 -13.34 5.38 24.93
N ALA A 186 -12.83 5.68 23.73
CA ALA A 186 -12.51 7.04 23.31
C ALA A 186 -13.78 7.89 23.11
N LEU A 187 -14.79 7.34 22.44
CA LEU A 187 -16.10 7.98 22.23
C LEU A 187 -16.76 8.34 23.56
N TRP A 188 -16.75 7.42 24.54
CA TRP A 188 -17.33 7.67 25.85
C TRP A 188 -16.61 8.80 26.62
N ARG A 189 -15.27 8.87 26.53
CA ARG A 189 -14.49 9.99 27.10
C ARG A 189 -14.80 11.33 26.43
N VAL A 190 -14.89 11.35 25.10
CA VAL A 190 -15.26 12.55 24.33
C VAL A 190 -16.68 13.00 24.68
N GLN A 191 -17.62 12.06 24.80
CA GLN A 191 -19.00 12.36 25.20
C GLN A 191 -19.07 12.94 26.62
N ALA A 192 -18.33 12.37 27.58
CA ALA A 192 -18.25 12.87 28.96
C ALA A 192 -17.66 14.28 29.05
N SER A 193 -16.55 14.54 28.33
CA SER A 193 -15.94 15.87 28.25
C SER A 193 -16.88 16.89 27.57
N LEU A 194 -17.64 16.45 26.56
CA LEU A 194 -18.62 17.29 25.86
C LEU A 194 -19.86 17.59 26.72
N THR A 195 -20.26 16.71 27.64
CA THR A 195 -21.25 17.06 28.68
C THR A 195 -20.69 18.03 29.71
N GLU A 196 -19.46 17.84 30.18
CA GLU A 196 -18.80 18.77 31.12
C GLU A 196 -18.71 20.19 30.54
N LEU A 197 -18.27 20.33 29.29
CA LEU A 197 -18.21 21.63 28.60
C LEU A 197 -19.58 22.29 28.41
N ARG A 198 -20.67 21.51 28.30
CA ARG A 198 -22.04 22.05 28.26
C ARG A 198 -22.48 22.56 29.63
N GLU A 199 -22.16 21.85 30.70
CA GLU A 199 -22.45 22.28 32.07
C GLU A 199 -21.65 23.55 32.44
N GLN A 200 -20.37 23.60 32.05
CA GLN A 200 -19.53 24.79 32.21
C GLN A 200 -20.10 25.99 31.44
N ASN A 201 -20.51 25.81 30.18
CA ASN A 201 -21.13 26.88 29.38
C ASN A 201 -22.46 27.37 29.98
N ALA A 202 -23.35 26.47 30.39
CA ALA A 202 -24.61 26.84 31.05
C ALA A 202 -24.35 27.62 32.36
N GLY A 203 -23.32 27.24 33.13
CA GLY A 203 -22.87 28.00 34.30
C GLY A 203 -22.29 29.38 33.99
N LEU A 204 -21.65 29.56 32.83
CA LEU A 204 -21.19 30.88 32.35
C LEU A 204 -22.37 31.75 31.86
N GLU A 205 -23.31 31.17 31.12
CA GLU A 205 -24.55 31.85 30.69
C GLU A 205 -25.37 32.34 31.89
N GLN A 206 -25.53 31.50 32.93
CA GLN A 206 -26.21 31.89 34.17
C GLN A 206 -25.49 33.04 34.90
N ARG A 207 -24.15 33.01 34.96
CA ARG A 207 -23.36 34.10 35.56
C ARG A 207 -23.48 35.40 34.77
N LEU A 208 -23.48 35.33 33.44
CA LEU A 208 -23.64 36.49 32.56
C LEU A 208 -25.04 37.09 32.68
N ALA A 209 -26.09 36.26 32.78
CA ALA A 209 -27.45 36.72 33.08
C ALA A 209 -27.52 37.48 34.41
N ALA A 210 -27.00 36.90 35.50
CA ALA A 210 -26.98 37.55 36.82
C ALA A 210 -26.14 38.85 36.83
N GLN A 211 -25.06 38.93 36.05
CA GLN A 211 -24.30 40.17 35.85
C GLN A 211 -25.12 41.23 35.10
N ASN A 212 -25.88 40.84 34.06
CA ASN A 212 -26.78 41.77 33.37
C ASN A 212 -27.90 42.27 34.29
N ASP A 213 -28.52 41.39 35.08
CA ASP A 213 -29.59 41.77 36.02
C ASP A 213 -29.08 42.77 37.08
N THR A 214 -27.90 42.53 37.65
CA THR A 214 -27.28 43.46 38.62
C THR A 214 -26.83 44.77 37.97
N MET A 215 -26.37 44.77 36.72
CA MET A 215 -26.10 46.01 35.96
C MET A 215 -27.39 46.80 35.67
N LEU A 216 -28.50 46.13 35.35
CA LEU A 216 -29.80 46.77 35.15
C LEU A 216 -30.35 47.33 36.46
N GLU A 217 -30.19 46.63 37.59
CA GLU A 217 -30.57 47.15 38.90
C GLU A 217 -29.75 48.41 39.24
N LEU A 218 -28.42 48.37 39.10
CA LEU A 218 -27.55 49.53 39.32
C LEU A 218 -27.87 50.69 38.38
N ALA A 219 -28.22 50.43 37.11
CA ALA A 219 -28.67 51.47 36.19
C ALA A 219 -29.98 52.13 36.64
N ASN A 220 -30.95 51.34 37.11
CA ASN A 220 -32.22 51.83 37.66
C ASN A 220 -32.01 52.63 38.96
N GLN A 221 -31.17 52.15 39.87
CA GLN A 221 -30.79 52.87 41.10
C GLN A 221 -30.12 54.22 40.78
N ASN A 222 -29.18 54.26 39.82
CA ASN A 222 -28.57 55.50 39.36
C ASN A 222 -29.59 56.46 38.71
N HIS A 223 -30.52 55.97 37.90
CA HIS A 223 -31.60 56.79 37.34
C HIS A 223 -32.53 57.38 38.41
N LEU A 224 -32.82 56.63 39.48
CA LEU A 224 -33.58 57.12 40.64
C LEU A 224 -32.79 58.20 41.39
N MET A 225 -31.52 57.96 41.71
CA MET A 225 -30.64 58.95 42.35
C MET A 225 -30.52 60.25 41.55
N ILE A 226 -30.38 60.17 40.22
CA ILE A 226 -30.34 61.35 39.33
C ILE A 226 -31.69 62.09 39.37
N ARG A 227 -32.82 61.37 39.38
CA ARG A 227 -34.16 61.97 39.47
C ARG A 227 -34.38 62.67 40.82
N GLU A 228 -33.96 62.07 41.93
CA GLU A 228 -34.03 62.65 43.27
C GLU A 228 -33.12 63.87 43.41
N LEU A 229 -31.90 63.80 42.89
CA LEU A 229 -30.96 64.94 42.85
C LEU A 229 -31.55 66.10 42.05
N ASN A 230 -32.14 65.84 40.88
CA ASN A 230 -32.78 66.86 40.05
C ASN A 230 -34.01 67.48 40.75
N ALA A 231 -34.81 66.67 41.46
CA ALA A 231 -35.94 67.17 42.25
C ALA A 231 -35.47 68.04 43.44
N ALA A 232 -34.43 67.62 44.16
CA ALA A 232 -33.82 68.37 45.25
C ALA A 232 -33.10 69.64 44.79
N GLN A 233 -32.56 69.68 43.57
CA GLN A 233 -32.09 70.90 42.94
C GLN A 233 -33.27 71.82 42.56
N GLY A 234 -34.34 71.27 41.99
CA GLY A 234 -35.56 72.02 41.65
C GLY A 234 -36.15 72.76 42.85
N THR A 235 -36.37 72.06 43.98
CA THR A 235 -36.89 72.69 45.20
C THR A 235 -35.93 73.71 45.81
N ARG A 236 -34.61 73.52 45.69
CA ARG A 236 -33.61 74.53 46.08
C ARG A 236 -33.65 75.77 45.18
N PHE A 237 -33.78 75.60 43.86
CA PHE A 237 -33.92 76.72 42.94
C PHE A 237 -35.24 77.47 43.16
N GLU A 238 -36.34 76.76 43.45
CA GLU A 238 -37.61 77.39 43.81
C GLU A 238 -37.51 78.17 45.12
N ALA A 239 -36.92 77.59 46.18
CA ALA A 239 -36.69 78.28 47.45
C ALA A 239 -35.77 79.51 47.29
N LEU A 240 -34.73 79.43 46.44
CA LEU A 240 -33.89 80.57 46.08
C LEU A 240 -34.67 81.63 45.31
N ALA A 241 -35.53 81.24 44.36
CA ALA A 241 -36.38 82.18 43.63
C ALA A 241 -37.39 82.88 44.56
N GLN A 242 -38.00 82.15 45.50
CA GLN A 242 -38.88 82.70 46.54
C GLN A 242 -38.12 83.66 47.48
N HIS A 243 -36.89 83.32 47.88
CA HIS A 243 -36.04 84.19 48.72
C HIS A 243 -35.56 85.44 47.97
N VAL A 244 -35.24 85.33 46.67
CA VAL A 244 -34.90 86.50 45.84
C VAL A 244 -36.13 87.37 45.62
N ALA A 245 -37.30 86.78 45.35
CA ALA A 245 -38.55 87.53 45.19
C ALA A 245 -38.98 88.25 46.49
N SER A 246 -38.84 87.61 47.65
CA SER A 246 -39.15 88.24 48.94
C SER A 246 -38.13 89.31 49.32
N ALA A 247 -36.84 89.11 49.03
CA ALA A 247 -35.80 90.13 49.21
C ALA A 247 -36.02 91.35 48.29
N VAL A 248 -36.33 91.13 47.00
CA VAL A 248 -36.65 92.20 46.05
C VAL A 248 -37.93 92.94 46.46
N SER A 249 -38.96 92.22 46.92
CA SER A 249 -40.19 92.82 47.46
C SER A 249 -39.91 93.64 48.73
N GLY A 250 -39.07 93.15 49.64
CA GLY A 250 -38.63 93.88 50.83
C GLY A 250 -37.83 95.15 50.51
N VAL A 251 -36.91 95.08 49.54
CA VAL A 251 -36.17 96.25 49.05
C VAL A 251 -37.11 97.24 48.35
N ALA A 252 -38.03 96.77 47.52
CA ALA A 252 -39.04 97.63 46.88
C ALA A 252 -39.95 98.31 47.92
N GLY A 253 -40.35 97.60 48.98
CA GLY A 253 -41.09 98.16 50.11
C GLY A 253 -40.28 99.21 50.90
N GLN A 254 -38.99 98.96 51.14
CA GLN A 254 -38.09 99.94 51.77
C GLN A 254 -37.85 101.17 50.89
N VAL A 255 -37.71 101.00 49.57
CA VAL A 255 -37.59 102.10 48.61
C VAL A 255 -38.88 102.90 48.57
N ASN A 256 -40.05 102.25 48.47
CA ASN A 256 -41.35 102.92 48.46
C ASN A 256 -41.58 103.71 49.76
N ALA A 257 -41.42 103.09 50.94
CA ALA A 257 -41.53 103.77 52.23
C ALA A 257 -40.48 104.89 52.40
N GLY A 258 -39.28 104.71 51.82
CA GLY A 258 -38.26 105.75 51.74
C GLY A 258 -38.69 106.94 50.88
N THR A 259 -39.31 106.68 49.71
CA THR A 259 -39.86 107.72 48.84
C THR A 259 -41.09 108.41 49.43
N GLU A 260 -42.01 107.68 50.09
CA GLU A 260 -43.16 108.26 50.81
C GLU A 260 -42.71 109.15 51.98
N LYS A 261 -41.68 108.72 52.71
CA LYS A 261 -41.08 109.55 53.78
C LYS A 261 -40.38 110.78 53.21
N ALA A 262 -39.73 110.66 52.04
CA ALA A 262 -39.10 111.79 51.36
C ALA A 262 -40.14 112.76 50.76
N THR A 263 -41.21 112.28 50.13
CA THR A 263 -42.29 113.13 49.63
C THR A 263 -43.03 113.80 50.78
N GLY A 264 -43.33 113.09 51.87
CA GLY A 264 -43.89 113.69 53.09
C GLY A 264 -43.00 114.77 53.70
N GLN A 265 -41.68 114.57 53.73
CA GLN A 265 -40.71 115.61 54.13
C GLN A 265 -40.70 116.80 53.16
N VAL A 266 -40.80 116.57 51.86
CA VAL A 266 -40.91 117.62 50.84
C VAL A 266 -42.25 118.37 50.95
N GLU A 267 -43.36 117.70 51.23
CA GLU A 267 -44.65 118.33 51.48
C GLU A 267 -44.64 119.17 52.76
N ILE A 268 -44.01 118.69 53.84
CA ILE A 268 -43.77 119.48 55.05
C ILE A 268 -42.91 120.72 54.74
N LEU A 269 -41.85 120.59 53.94
CA LEU A 269 -41.03 121.73 53.48
C LEU A 269 -41.82 122.71 52.59
N ILE A 270 -42.67 122.21 51.69
CA ILE A 270 -43.58 123.03 50.86
C ILE A 270 -44.62 123.73 51.75
N HIS A 271 -45.12 123.09 52.80
CA HIS A 271 -46.07 123.69 53.72
C HIS A 271 -45.41 124.71 54.65
N GLN A 272 -44.17 124.46 55.10
CA GLN A 272 -43.36 125.41 55.88
C GLN A 272 -42.97 126.62 55.04
N THR A 273 -42.51 126.43 53.79
CA THR A 273 -42.22 127.55 52.89
C THR A 273 -43.49 128.31 52.48
N ARG A 274 -44.63 127.63 52.27
CA ARG A 274 -45.94 128.31 52.12
C ARG A 274 -46.34 129.13 53.35
N LEU A 275 -46.06 128.65 54.56
CA LEU A 275 -46.35 129.38 55.81
C LEU A 275 -45.39 130.56 56.02
N ALA A 276 -44.10 130.40 55.74
CA ALA A 276 -43.12 131.47 55.74
C ALA A 276 -43.49 132.56 54.73
N LEU A 277 -43.76 132.18 53.47
CA LEU A 277 -44.27 133.09 52.44
C LEU A 277 -45.60 133.75 52.84
N ARG A 278 -46.50 133.07 53.56
CA ARG A 278 -47.71 133.69 54.12
C ARG A 278 -47.37 134.75 55.16
N GLY A 279 -46.39 134.50 56.02
CA GLY A 279 -45.85 135.47 56.98
C GLY A 279 -45.19 136.67 56.30
N ASP A 280 -44.34 136.42 55.29
CA ASP A 280 -43.66 137.46 54.51
C ASP A 280 -44.66 138.31 53.71
N ILE A 281 -45.68 137.70 53.10
CA ILE A 281 -46.77 138.41 52.42
C ILE A 281 -47.59 139.24 53.42
N LYS A 282 -47.86 138.73 54.63
CA LYS A 282 -48.56 139.50 55.67
C LYS A 282 -47.72 140.70 56.14
N SER A 283 -46.44 140.47 56.39
CA SER A 283 -45.40 141.47 56.69
C SER A 283 -45.26 142.53 55.59
N LEU A 284 -45.43 142.15 54.31
CA LEU A 284 -45.46 143.06 53.16
C LEU A 284 -46.78 143.87 53.10
N MET A 285 -47.94 143.25 53.33
CA MET A 285 -49.22 143.96 53.31
C MET A 285 -49.38 144.94 54.48
N GLU A 286 -48.96 144.55 55.69
CA GLU A 286 -48.91 145.46 56.85
C GLU A 286 -47.95 146.64 56.56
N LYS A 287 -46.81 146.41 55.89
CA LYS A 287 -45.91 147.47 55.40
C LYS A 287 -46.39 148.25 54.17
N GLN A 288 -47.52 147.88 53.55
CA GLN A 288 -48.18 148.70 52.53
C GLN A 288 -49.31 149.55 53.12
N ASN A 289 -50.12 149.01 54.03
CA ASN A 289 -51.15 149.79 54.73
C ASN A 289 -50.55 151.01 55.47
N ASP A 290 -49.40 150.83 56.14
CA ASP A 290 -48.69 151.91 56.84
C ASP A 290 -47.95 152.89 55.90
N ARG A 291 -48.14 152.82 54.57
CA ARG A 291 -47.35 153.58 53.58
C ARG A 291 -48.14 154.30 52.48
N GLU A 292 -49.46 154.22 52.45
CA GLU A 292 -50.27 155.01 51.51
C GLU A 292 -50.72 156.37 52.05
N GLU A 293 -50.38 156.70 53.31
CA GLU A 293 -50.42 158.09 53.80
C GLU A 293 -49.05 158.78 53.64
N LYS A 294 -49.05 159.95 52.98
CA LYS A 294 -47.89 160.85 52.72
C LYS A 294 -46.94 160.43 51.59
N GLN A 295 -47.48 160.59 50.37
CA GLN A 295 -46.82 161.05 49.14
C GLN A 295 -45.37 161.61 49.27
N LEU A 296 -44.47 161.20 48.36
CA LEU A 296 -43.66 162.09 47.49
C LEU A 296 -42.73 161.27 46.56
N ALA A 297 -42.28 161.88 45.46
CA ALA A 297 -41.40 161.30 44.43
C ALA A 297 -40.00 162.00 44.45
N PRO A 298 -39.05 161.84 43.48
CA PRO A 298 -38.90 160.92 42.34
C PRO A 298 -37.44 160.34 42.21
N ARG A 299 -37.03 159.87 41.01
CA ARG A 299 -35.62 159.75 40.49
C ARG A 299 -34.71 158.64 41.09
N ARG A 300 -33.59 158.19 40.46
CA ARG A 300 -33.20 157.96 39.03
C ARG A 300 -31.83 157.22 38.92
N VAL A 301 -31.72 156.18 38.06
CA VAL A 301 -30.52 155.58 37.38
C VAL A 301 -29.34 154.91 38.16
N PHE A 302 -28.68 153.93 37.47
CA PHE A 302 -27.23 153.57 37.49
C PHE A 302 -26.67 152.65 38.63
N ARG A 303 -25.65 151.75 38.47
CA ARG A 303 -24.80 151.28 37.32
C ARG A 303 -23.84 150.09 37.68
N ARG A 304 -23.67 149.05 36.81
CA ARG A 304 -22.49 148.11 36.68
C ARG A 304 -22.14 147.18 37.88
N ALA A 305 -21.25 146.15 37.83
CA ALA A 305 -20.74 145.21 36.79
C ALA A 305 -19.79 144.09 37.37
N ARG A 306 -19.47 143.04 36.57
CA ARG A 306 -18.42 141.97 36.74
C ARG A 306 -18.69 140.91 37.87
N GLY A 307 -18.13 139.69 37.87
CA GLY A 307 -17.41 138.90 36.84
C GLY A 307 -16.44 137.79 37.37
N CYS A 308 -16.19 136.72 36.58
CA CYS A 308 -15.01 135.80 36.54
C CYS A 308 -14.84 134.59 37.53
N GLY A 309 -14.20 133.50 37.04
CA GLY A 309 -13.71 132.26 37.74
C GLY A 309 -14.29 130.93 37.16
N HIS A 310 -13.58 129.94 36.58
CA HIS A 310 -12.46 129.02 36.99
C HIS A 310 -12.83 127.98 38.09
N ASP A 311 -12.40 126.70 38.17
CA ASP A 311 -11.68 125.68 37.33
C ASP A 311 -11.70 124.31 38.11
N ALA A 312 -11.29 123.08 37.70
CA ALA A 312 -11.30 122.26 36.46
C ALA A 312 -10.73 120.81 36.75
N ARG A 313 -10.55 119.94 35.71
CA ARG A 313 -9.88 118.58 35.67
C ARG A 313 -10.78 117.35 36.05
N ARG A 314 -10.78 116.17 35.36
CA ARG A 314 -9.76 115.09 35.04
C ARG A 314 -9.44 114.24 36.31
N VAL A 315 -9.39 112.89 36.39
CA VAL A 315 -8.93 111.71 35.58
C VAL A 315 -9.65 110.42 36.14
N ARG A 316 -9.39 109.14 35.78
CA ARG A 316 -9.61 108.27 34.57
C ARG A 316 -9.14 106.82 34.92
N ASN A 317 -9.43 105.80 34.07
CA ASN A 317 -8.99 104.37 34.15
C ASN A 317 -9.77 103.50 35.18
N GLY A 318 -9.85 102.16 35.07
CA GLY A 318 -9.52 101.24 33.96
C GLY A 318 -9.42 99.74 34.35
N GLN A 319 -9.99 98.84 33.52
CA GLN A 319 -9.76 97.38 33.31
C GLN A 319 -9.20 96.45 34.43
N GLN A 320 -9.75 95.23 34.52
CA GLN A 320 -8.99 94.00 34.16
C GLN A 320 -9.89 92.76 33.86
N PHE A 321 -9.23 91.68 33.42
CA PHE A 321 -9.76 90.35 33.04
C PHE A 321 -10.24 89.55 34.28
N ARG A 322 -10.95 88.41 34.16
CA ARG A 322 -10.82 87.34 33.16
C ARG A 322 -12.12 86.55 32.95
#